data_AF-A0A2G2ZQ31-F1
#
_entry.id   AF-A0A2G2ZQ31-F1
#
_cell.length_a   1.000
_cell.length_b   1.000
_cell.length_c   1.000
_cell.angle_alpha   90.00
_cell.angle_beta   90.00
_cell.angle_gamma   90.00
#
_symmetry.space_group_name_H-M   'P 1'
#
loop_
_entity.id
_entity.type
_entity.pdbx_description
1 polymer ?
#
loop_
_entity_poly.entity_id
_entity_poly.type
_entity_poly.pdbx_seq_one_letter_code
_entity_poly.pdbx_strand_id
1 'polypeptide(L)'
;MKVLEALNYNLVIYLPYRSLSRFLQDAGVTDATQLTWGLINDTYKMDLILICPPYLITLACMYIASVLKDKETVAWFEELRVDMNVVCMQA
;
A
#
# COMPACT_ATOMS: atom_id res chain seq x y z
N MET A 1 27.22 -8.85 16.98
CA MET A 1 26.34 -7.68 16.76
C MET A 1 24.96 -8.22 16.40
N LYS A 2 24.14 -8.55 17.40
CA LYS A 2 23.13 -9.62 17.27
C LYS A 2 22.03 -9.36 16.24
N VAL A 3 21.56 -8.11 16.10
CA VAL A 3 20.48 -7.76 15.16
C VAL A 3 20.95 -7.76 13.71
N LEU A 4 22.14 -7.23 13.44
CA LEU A 4 22.71 -7.19 12.08
C LEU A 4 23.00 -8.59 11.54
N GLU A 5 23.51 -9.47 12.39
CA GLU A 5 23.69 -10.88 12.08
C GLU A 5 22.35 -11.58 11.83
N ALA A 6 21.34 -11.35 12.69
CA ALA A 6 20.01 -11.94 12.54
C ALA A 6 19.29 -11.51 11.24
N LEU A 7 19.52 -10.27 10.78
CA LEU A 7 18.98 -9.77 9.51
C LEU A 7 19.79 -10.21 8.29
N ASN A 8 20.89 -10.95 8.46
CA ASN A 8 21.83 -11.30 7.40
C ASN A 8 22.34 -10.06 6.64
N TYR A 9 22.50 -8.93 7.36
CA TYR A 9 22.90 -7.63 6.79
C TYR A 9 21.96 -7.09 5.69
N ASN A 10 20.72 -7.59 5.59
CA ASN A 10 19.70 -7.05 4.69
C ASN A 10 19.09 -5.78 5.29
N LEU A 11 19.72 -4.64 5.02
CA LEU A 11 19.31 -3.34 5.59
C LEU A 11 18.49 -2.47 4.64
N VAL A 12 18.39 -2.85 3.36
CA VAL A 12 17.58 -2.13 2.38
C VAL A 12 16.13 -2.61 2.50
N ILE A 13 15.26 -1.70 2.94
CA ILE A 13 13.84 -1.97 3.12
C ILE A 13 13.05 -1.12 2.12
N TYR A 14 12.19 -1.76 1.33
CA TYR A 14 11.25 -1.08 0.45
C TYR A 14 9.97 -0.78 1.21
N LEU A 15 9.56 0.49 1.24
CA LEU A 15 8.41 0.94 2.02
C LEU A 15 7.21 1.32 1.13
N PRO A 16 5.97 1.09 1.59
CA PRO A 16 4.72 1.37 0.85
C PRO A 16 4.44 2.86 0.58
N TYR A 17 5.29 3.78 1.01
CA TYR A 17 5.11 5.22 0.75
C TYR A 17 5.59 5.65 -0.64
N ARG A 18 6.55 4.92 -1.23
CA ARG A 18 7.21 5.35 -2.49
C ARG A 18 6.23 5.43 -3.66
N SER A 19 5.31 4.48 -3.74
CA SER A 19 4.34 4.37 -4.84
C SER A 19 3.12 5.27 -4.64
N LEU A 20 2.90 5.79 -3.44
CA LEU A 20 1.70 6.50 -3.03
C LEU A 20 1.40 7.73 -3.90
N SER A 21 2.36 8.64 -4.01
CA SER A 21 2.17 9.88 -4.76
C SER A 21 1.88 9.62 -6.23
N ARG A 22 2.56 8.63 -6.82
CA ARG A 22 2.37 8.24 -8.21
C ARG A 22 0.98 7.66 -8.45
N PHE A 23 0.53 6.72 -7.63
CA PHE A 23 -0.80 6.10 -7.79
C PHE A 23 -1.94 7.09 -7.58
N LEU A 24 -1.85 7.95 -6.56
CA LEU A 24 -2.89 8.94 -6.30
C LEU A 24 -2.95 10.02 -7.39
N GLN A 25 -1.80 10.40 -7.95
CA GLN A 25 -1.75 11.34 -9.08
C GLN A 25 -2.36 10.72 -10.35
N ASP A 26 -2.01 9.47 -10.64
CA ASP A 26 -2.50 8.73 -11.81
C ASP A 26 -4.01 8.50 -11.75
N ALA A 27 -4.53 8.16 -10.56
CA ALA A 27 -5.96 7.97 -10.32
C ALA A 27 -6.75 9.28 -10.10
N GLY A 28 -6.10 10.44 -10.10
CA GLY A 28 -6.78 11.73 -9.90
C GLY A 28 -7.37 11.95 -8.50
N VAL A 29 -6.92 11.22 -7.47
CA VAL A 29 -7.45 11.25 -6.09
C VAL A 29 -6.41 11.77 -5.08
N THR A 30 -5.69 12.83 -5.44
CA THR A 30 -4.63 13.41 -4.61
C THR A 30 -5.13 13.96 -3.27
N ASP A 31 -6.42 14.24 -3.13
CA ASP A 31 -7.06 14.66 -1.88
C ASP A 31 -7.18 13.53 -0.84
N ALA A 32 -7.03 12.27 -1.26
CA ALA A 32 -6.97 11.12 -0.35
C ALA A 32 -5.59 10.90 0.29
N THR A 33 -4.55 11.66 -0.11
CA THR A 33 -3.14 11.41 0.29
C THR A 33 -2.94 11.23 1.79
N GLN A 34 -3.46 12.15 2.62
CA GLN A 34 -3.24 12.10 4.06
C GLN A 34 -3.94 10.89 4.72
N LEU A 35 -5.12 10.52 4.20
CA LEU A 35 -5.87 9.37 4.69
C LEU A 35 -5.15 8.07 4.30
N THR A 36 -4.76 7.94 3.04
CA THR A 36 -4.01 6.77 2.55
C THR A 36 -2.69 6.62 3.28
N TRP A 37 -1.97 7.72 3.55
CA TRP A 37 -0.75 7.69 4.37
C TRP A 37 -1.02 7.17 5.77
N GLY A 38 -2.07 7.65 6.43
CA GLY A 38 -2.48 7.18 7.76
C GLY A 38 -2.76 5.68 7.77
N LEU A 39 -3.50 5.18 6.78
CA LEU A 39 -3.80 3.76 6.63
C LEU A 39 -2.52 2.93 6.43
N ILE A 40 -1.58 3.42 5.61
CA ILE A 40 -0.27 2.77 5.44
C ILE A 40 0.46 2.67 6.78
N ASN A 41 0.46 3.73 7.59
CA ASN A 41 1.09 3.69 8.93
C ASN A 41 0.44 2.62 9.83
N ASP A 42 -0.88 2.45 9.75
CA ASP A 42 -1.58 1.44 10.55
C ASP A 42 -1.23 0.00 10.14
N THR A 43 -0.82 -0.23 8.88
CA THR A 43 -0.39 -1.57 8.44
C THR A 43 0.85 -2.10 9.14
N TYR A 44 1.66 -1.24 9.77
CA TYR A 44 2.82 -1.66 10.58
C TYR A 44 2.43 -2.29 11.93
N LYS A 45 1.15 -2.23 12.31
CA LYS A 45 0.60 -2.99 13.44
C LYS A 45 0.28 -4.44 13.07
N MET A 46 0.48 -4.81 11.80
CA MET A 46 0.20 -6.12 11.21
C MET A 46 1.48 -6.67 10.56
N ASP A 47 1.44 -7.94 10.15
CA ASP A 47 2.58 -8.61 9.50
C ASP A 47 2.70 -8.31 7.99
N LEU A 48 1.88 -7.38 7.46
CA LEU A 48 1.73 -7.14 6.02
C LEU A 48 3.05 -6.80 5.31
N ILE A 49 3.92 -6.03 5.94
CA ILE A 49 5.24 -5.68 5.35
C ILE A 49 6.17 -6.88 5.17
N LEU A 50 5.89 -7.99 5.88
CA LEU A 50 6.66 -9.23 5.79
C LEU A 50 6.10 -10.21 4.75
N ILE A 51 4.81 -10.10 4.41
CA ILE A 51 4.09 -11.06 3.55
C ILE A 51 3.60 -10.47 2.22
N CYS A 52 3.54 -9.14 2.10
CA CYS A 52 3.05 -8.45 0.91
C CYS A 52 4.13 -7.51 0.31
N PRO A 53 4.25 -7.48 -1.03
CA PRO A 53 4.98 -6.42 -1.71
C PRO A 53 4.48 -5.01 -1.32
N PRO A 54 5.38 -4.03 -1.09
CA PRO A 54 4.99 -2.71 -0.57
C PRO A 54 3.95 -1.97 -1.43
N TYR A 55 3.99 -2.14 -2.76
CA TYR A 55 3.04 -1.47 -3.64
C TYR A 55 1.60 -2.01 -3.51
N LEU A 56 1.42 -3.29 -3.17
CA LEU A 56 0.10 -3.88 -2.93
C LEU A 56 -0.52 -3.31 -1.65
N ILE A 57 0.30 -3.09 -0.63
CA ILE A 57 -0.13 -2.41 0.60
C ILE A 57 -0.60 -0.98 0.28
N THR A 58 0.15 -0.25 -0.56
CA THR A 58 -0.27 1.08 -1.03
C THR A 58 -1.62 1.03 -1.74
N LEU A 59 -1.83 0.07 -2.66
CA LEU A 59 -3.07 -0.08 -3.42
C LEU A 59 -4.25 -0.44 -2.53
N ALA A 60 -4.06 -1.33 -1.55
CA ALA A 60 -5.09 -1.70 -0.59
C ALA A 60 -5.49 -0.50 0.29
N CYS A 61 -4.51 0.24 0.83
CA CYS A 61 -4.78 1.45 1.61
C CYS A 61 -5.46 2.54 0.76
N MET A 62 -5.06 2.68 -0.50
CA MET A 62 -5.68 3.63 -1.43
C MET A 62 -7.13 3.25 -1.72
N TYR A 63 -7.42 1.97 -1.95
CA TYR A 63 -8.79 1.49 -2.15
C TYR A 63 -9.68 1.81 -0.94
N ILE A 64 -9.21 1.50 0.28
CA ILE A 64 -9.93 1.84 1.52
C ILE A 64 -10.14 3.35 1.63
N ALA A 65 -9.12 4.16 1.35
CA ALA A 65 -9.24 5.61 1.39
C ALA A 65 -10.24 6.14 0.35
N SER A 66 -10.26 5.58 -0.86
CA SER A 66 -11.22 5.93 -1.91
C SER A 66 -12.66 5.65 -1.47
N VAL A 67 -12.92 4.48 -0.88
CA VAL A 67 -14.24 4.13 -0.35
C VAL A 67 -14.66 5.09 0.78
N LEU A 68 -13.77 5.40 1.72
CA LEU A 68 -14.05 6.32 2.83
C LEU A 68 -14.27 7.78 2.39
N LYS A 69 -13.75 8.15 1.21
CA LYS A 69 -13.86 9.50 0.62
C LYS A 69 -14.89 9.59 -0.49
N ASP A 70 -15.64 8.52 -0.74
CA ASP A 70 -16.63 8.43 -1.81
C ASP A 70 -16.04 8.78 -3.19
N LYS A 71 -14.87 8.21 -3.49
CA LYS A 71 -14.15 8.40 -4.76
C LYS A 71 -14.39 7.23 -5.70
N GLU A 72 -14.79 7.54 -6.93
CA GLU A 72 -14.87 6.55 -8.00
C GLU A 72 -13.49 6.22 -8.55
N THR A 73 -12.90 5.13 -8.08
CA THR A 73 -11.58 4.63 -8.54
C THR A 73 -11.63 3.24 -9.16
N VAL A 74 -12.82 2.63 -9.26
CA VAL A 74 -13.01 1.25 -9.75
C VAL A 74 -12.42 1.06 -11.15
N ALA A 75 -12.75 1.94 -12.11
CA ALA A 75 -12.22 1.85 -13.47
C ALA A 75 -10.68 1.92 -13.51
N TRP A 76 -10.08 2.81 -12.70
CA TRP A 76 -8.63 2.91 -12.59
C TRP A 76 -8.00 1.63 -12.01
N PHE A 77 -8.63 1.02 -10.99
CA PHE A 77 -8.17 -0.26 -10.43
C PHE A 77 -8.30 -1.41 -11.43
N GLU A 78 -9.33 -1.45 -12.28
CA GLU A 78 -9.51 -2.48 -13.31
C GLU A 78 -8.46 -2.40 -14.43
N GLU A 79 -7.93 -1.21 -14.71
CA GLU A 79 -6.83 -1.02 -15.68
C GLU A 79 -5.48 -1.55 -15.16
N LEU A 80 -5.33 -1.71 -13.84
CA LEU A 80 -4.12 -2.26 -13.26
C LEU A 80 -4.01 -3.75 -13.59
N ARG A 81 -2.86 -4.16 -14.15
CA ARG A 81 -2.49 -5.57 -14.35
C ARG A 81 -2.01 -6.22 -13.05
N VAL A 82 -2.81 -6.10 -12.00
CA VAL A 82 -2.52 -6.62 -10.66
C VAL A 82 -3.65 -7.57 -10.27
N ASP A 83 -3.31 -8.71 -9.68
CA ASP A 83 -4.31 -9.62 -9.13
C ASP A 83 -4.97 -8.98 -7.90
N MET A 84 -6.21 -8.54 -8.08
CA MET A 84 -6.98 -7.88 -7.01
C MET A 84 -7.36 -8.84 -5.88
N ASN A 85 -7.29 -10.17 -6.08
CA ASN A 85 -7.45 -11.15 -4.99
C ASN A 85 -6.29 -11.12 -3.99
N VAL A 86 -5.13 -10.60 -4.41
CA VAL A 86 -3.96 -10.42 -3.52
C VAL A 86 -4.02 -9.06 -2.81
N VAL A 87 -4.69 -8.06 -3.42
CA VAL A 87 -4.90 -6.73 -2.83
C VAL A 87 -6.00 -6.77 -1.77
N CYS A 88 -7.11 -7.43 -2.09
CA CYS A 88 -8.15 -7.77 -1.12
C CYS A 88 -7.64 -8.94 -0.29
N MET A 89 -7.07 -8.67 0.88
CA MET A 89 -6.74 -9.69 1.88
C MET A 89 -7.93 -10.65 2.02
N GLN A 90 -7.87 -11.81 1.36
CA GLN A 90 -8.90 -12.84 1.49
C GLN A 90 -8.85 -13.30 2.95
N ALA A 91 -9.92 -12.99 3.68
CA ALA A 91 -10.18 -13.52 5.02
C ALA A 91 -10.44 -15.02 4.96
#